data_AF-A0A7C5T4U9-F1
#
_entry.id   AF-A0A7C5T4U9-F1
#
_cell.length_a   1.000
_cell.length_b   1.000
_cell.length_c   1.000
_cell.angle_alpha   90.00
_cell.angle_beta   90.00
_cell.angle_gamma   90.00
#
_symmetry.space_group_name_H-M   'P 1'
#
loop_
_entity.id
_entity.type
_entity.pdbx_description
1 polymer ?
#
loop_
_entity_poly.entity_id
_entity_poly.type
_entity_poly.pdbx_seq_one_letter_code
_entity_poly.pdbx_strand_id
1 'polypeptide(L)'
;MLTIRYLLTLFAALFATWLVATATLSAIHNADVVAKLVASAIAVEKPAKIDTPISVRQYITYYVHVDRWILTDNPTGLPVYAVGFGNCPTSIRELLNKTYTKNNATIHATRCSLVMPWVDGAVITNYVATCSSGSNFEPEIAELTALYNNAQLTIRAVVINC
;
A
#
# COMPACT_ATOMS: atom_id res chain seq x y z
N MET A 1 -14.16 -45.48 -17.84
CA MET A 1 -15.16 -45.31 -16.76
C MET A 1 -14.54 -44.45 -15.67
N LEU A 2 -14.77 -43.13 -15.66
CA LEU A 2 -14.47 -42.31 -14.49
C LEU A 2 -15.49 -42.69 -13.40
N THR A 3 -15.04 -43.39 -12.37
CA THR A 3 -15.91 -43.82 -11.27
C THR A 3 -16.42 -42.61 -10.48
N ILE A 4 -17.68 -42.64 -10.04
CA ILE A 4 -18.38 -41.60 -9.26
C ILE A 4 -17.53 -41.00 -8.11
N ARG A 5 -16.63 -41.81 -7.51
CA ARG A 5 -15.68 -41.35 -6.48
C ARG A 5 -14.72 -40.25 -6.95
N TYR A 6 -14.23 -40.33 -8.19
CA TYR A 6 -13.35 -39.31 -8.77
C TYR A 6 -14.09 -37.98 -9.02
N LEU A 7 -15.36 -38.07 -9.40
CA LEU A 7 -16.23 -36.89 -9.57
C LEU A 7 -16.45 -36.18 -8.23
N LEU A 8 -16.72 -36.93 -7.16
CA LEU A 8 -16.89 -36.38 -5.81
C LEU A 8 -15.62 -35.70 -5.28
N THR A 9 -14.44 -36.30 -5.48
CA THR A 9 -13.17 -35.69 -5.06
C THR A 9 -12.85 -34.41 -5.82
N LEU A 10 -13.19 -34.35 -7.11
CA LEU A 10 -12.95 -33.19 -7.96
C LEU A 10 -13.89 -32.04 -7.58
N PHE A 11 -15.15 -32.35 -7.27
CA PHE A 11 -16.11 -31.39 -6.70
C PHE A 11 -15.67 -30.87 -5.33
N ALA A 12 -15.20 -31.74 -4.43
CA ALA A 12 -14.73 -31.32 -3.11
C ALA A 12 -13.51 -30.39 -3.21
N ALA A 13 -12.57 -30.69 -4.12
CA ALA A 13 -11.41 -29.83 -4.38
C ALA A 13 -11.82 -28.45 -4.94
N LEU A 14 -12.76 -28.41 -5.88
CA LEU A 14 -13.31 -27.17 -6.43
C LEU A 14 -14.02 -26.33 -5.37
N PHE A 15 -14.81 -26.95 -4.49
CA PHE A 15 -15.46 -26.25 -3.38
C PHE A 15 -14.45 -25.71 -2.38
N ALA A 16 -13.39 -26.45 -2.07
CA ALA A 16 -12.32 -25.98 -1.20
C ALA A 16 -11.57 -24.79 -1.81
N THR A 17 -11.27 -24.81 -3.11
CA THR A 17 -10.64 -23.67 -3.80
C THR A 17 -11.55 -22.45 -3.83
N TRP A 18 -12.85 -22.67 -4.05
CA TRP A 18 -13.84 -21.60 -4.07
C TRP A 18 -14.03 -20.97 -2.68
N LEU A 19 -14.10 -21.77 -1.62
CA LEU A 19 -14.17 -21.28 -0.24
C LEU A 19 -12.94 -20.45 0.14
N VAL A 20 -11.73 -20.91 -0.19
CA VAL A 20 -10.50 -20.15 0.04
C VAL A 20 -10.50 -18.84 -0.77
N ALA A 21 -10.94 -18.87 -2.02
CA ALA A 21 -11.05 -17.66 -2.85
C ALA A 21 -12.10 -16.65 -2.33
N THR A 22 -13.23 -17.13 -1.78
CA THR A 22 -14.23 -16.25 -1.16
C THR A 22 -13.75 -15.69 0.17
N ALA A 23 -13.06 -16.49 0.99
CA ALA A 23 -12.48 -16.03 2.24
C ALA A 23 -11.40 -14.96 2.00
N THR A 24 -10.58 -15.11 0.97
CA THR A 24 -9.61 -14.06 0.57
C THR A 24 -10.31 -12.83 0.02
N LEU A 25 -11.37 -12.95 -0.81
CA LEU A 25 -12.15 -11.79 -1.26
C LEU A 25 -12.85 -11.04 -0.12
N SER A 26 -13.44 -11.76 0.85
CA SER A 26 -14.10 -11.16 2.02
C SER A 26 -13.11 -10.47 2.96
N ALA A 27 -11.87 -10.97 3.06
CA ALA A 27 -10.80 -10.31 3.80
C ALA A 27 -10.27 -9.05 3.09
N ILE A 28 -10.31 -9.01 1.76
CA ILE A 28 -9.93 -7.86 0.93
C ILE A 28 -11.04 -6.79 0.91
N HIS A 29 -12.31 -7.17 1.05
CA HIS A 29 -13.44 -6.24 1.00
C HIS A 29 -13.76 -5.51 2.31
N ASN A 30 -13.25 -5.96 3.45
CA ASN A 30 -13.68 -5.48 4.76
C ASN A 30 -12.72 -4.48 5.41
N ALA A 31 -12.00 -3.65 4.66
CA ALA A 31 -11.28 -2.53 5.28
C ALA A 31 -12.26 -1.56 5.96
N ASP A 32 -11.92 -1.11 7.17
CA ASP A 32 -12.64 -0.04 7.86
C ASP A 32 -12.90 1.13 6.90
N VAL A 33 -14.17 1.52 6.78
CA VAL A 33 -14.63 2.50 5.78
C VAL A 33 -13.92 3.84 5.98
N VAL A 34 -13.67 4.23 7.23
CA VAL A 34 -12.98 5.48 7.58
C VAL A 34 -11.53 5.42 7.12
N ALA A 35 -10.81 4.35 7.46
CA ALA A 35 -9.43 4.17 7.02
C ALA A 35 -9.31 4.16 5.49
N LYS A 36 -10.26 3.50 4.80
CA LYS A 36 -10.32 3.45 3.34
C LYS A 36 -10.53 4.83 2.73
N LEU A 37 -11.46 5.62 3.27
CA LEU A 37 -11.74 6.98 2.79
C LEU A 37 -10.51 7.88 2.94
N VAL A 38 -9.86 7.86 4.12
CA VAL A 38 -8.64 8.65 4.37
C VAL A 38 -7.53 8.23 3.41
N ALA A 39 -7.21 6.93 3.34
CA ALA A 39 -6.15 6.46 2.45
C ALA A 39 -6.42 6.79 0.97
N SER A 40 -7.67 6.66 0.52
CA SER A 40 -8.05 6.98 -0.86
C SER A 40 -7.91 8.48 -1.16
N ALA A 41 -8.31 9.34 -0.22
CA ALA A 41 -8.17 10.80 -0.35
C ALA A 41 -6.69 11.21 -0.38
N ILE A 42 -5.88 10.66 0.53
CA ILE A 42 -4.45 10.95 0.62
C ILE A 42 -3.68 10.43 -0.60
N ALA A 43 -4.06 9.26 -1.13
CA ALA A 43 -3.48 8.72 -2.36
C ALA A 43 -3.67 9.66 -3.57
N VAL A 44 -4.75 10.44 -3.58
CA VAL A 44 -5.02 11.48 -4.59
C VAL A 44 -4.73 12.90 -4.08
N GLU A 45 -3.95 13.02 -3.00
CA GLU A 45 -3.45 14.27 -2.42
C GLU A 45 -4.57 15.26 -2.02
N LYS A 46 -5.69 14.73 -1.56
CA LYS A 46 -6.80 15.53 -1.05
C LYS A 46 -6.84 15.50 0.48
N PRO A 47 -7.23 16.62 1.11
CA PRO A 47 -7.50 16.63 2.54
C PRO A 47 -8.58 15.60 2.91
N ALA A 48 -8.44 15.01 4.09
CA ALA A 48 -9.41 14.08 4.64
C ALA A 48 -9.73 14.44 6.08
N LYS A 49 -11.01 14.66 6.38
CA LYS A 49 -11.50 14.93 7.73
C LYS A 49 -12.48 13.86 8.15
N ILE A 50 -12.33 13.39 9.37
CA ILE A 50 -13.14 12.34 9.98
C ILE A 50 -13.50 12.74 11.42
N ASP A 51 -14.60 12.23 11.95
CA ASP A 51 -15.07 12.64 13.28
C ASP A 51 -14.26 12.01 14.41
N THR A 52 -13.73 10.81 14.19
CA THR A 52 -12.96 10.05 15.18
C THR A 52 -11.51 9.92 14.75
N PRO A 53 -10.53 10.21 15.64
CA PRO A 53 -9.14 10.03 15.31
C PRO A 53 -8.82 8.56 14.98
N ILE A 54 -8.03 8.36 13.94
CA ILE A 54 -7.49 7.04 13.56
C ILE A 54 -5.98 7.04 13.70
N SER A 55 -5.42 5.86 14.00
CA SER A 55 -3.98 5.68 14.05
C SER A 55 -3.35 5.79 12.66
N VAL A 56 -2.15 6.36 12.64
CA VAL A 56 -1.28 6.47 11.47
C VAL A 56 0.02 5.74 11.75
N ARG A 57 0.42 4.86 10.84
CA ARG A 57 1.66 4.11 10.93
C ARG A 57 2.49 4.38 9.69
N GLN A 58 3.69 4.93 9.88
CA GLN A 58 4.67 5.09 8.82
C GLN A 58 5.56 3.86 8.73
N TYR A 59 5.90 3.47 7.51
CA TYR A 59 6.86 2.41 7.21
C TYR A 59 7.97 2.97 6.35
N ILE A 60 9.21 2.83 6.81
CA ILE A 60 10.38 3.06 5.97
C ILE A 60 10.58 1.86 5.06
N THR A 61 10.78 2.13 3.78
CA THR A 61 11.04 1.17 2.72
C THR A 61 12.06 1.76 1.76
N TYR A 62 12.53 0.97 0.80
CA TYR A 62 13.58 1.41 -0.11
C TYR A 62 13.25 1.01 -1.54
N TYR A 63 13.54 1.90 -2.49
CA TYR A 63 13.50 1.57 -3.91
C TYR A 63 14.89 1.23 -4.41
N VAL A 64 15.02 0.07 -5.06
CA VAL A 64 16.22 -0.30 -5.80
C VAL A 64 15.90 -0.39 -7.29
N HIS A 65 16.85 -0.01 -8.13
CA HIS A 65 16.75 -0.11 -9.58
C HIS A 65 17.72 -1.18 -10.07
N VAL A 66 17.19 -2.32 -10.52
CA VAL A 66 17.98 -3.39 -11.15
C VAL A 66 17.71 -3.36 -12.65
N ASP A 67 16.48 -3.64 -13.05
CA ASP A 67 15.95 -3.40 -14.42
C ASP A 67 14.70 -2.51 -14.42
N ARG A 68 14.04 -2.47 -13.26
CA ARG A 68 12.89 -1.66 -12.92
C ARG A 68 12.98 -1.28 -11.45
N TRP A 69 12.19 -0.30 -11.04
CA TRP A 69 12.05 0.06 -9.64
C TRP A 69 11.35 -1.04 -8.85
N ILE A 70 11.98 -1.53 -7.80
CA ILE A 70 11.42 -2.56 -6.92
C ILE A 70 11.48 -2.05 -5.48
N LEU A 71 10.33 -2.08 -4.81
CA LEU A 71 10.23 -1.73 -3.39
C LEU A 71 10.78 -2.89 -2.55
N THR A 72 11.67 -2.59 -1.61
CA THR A 72 12.40 -3.57 -0.81
C THR A 72 12.62 -3.06 0.63
N ASP A 73 13.10 -3.95 1.50
CA ASP A 73 13.57 -3.66 2.85
C ASP A 73 15.10 -3.44 2.91
N ASN A 74 15.79 -3.53 1.76
CA ASN A 74 17.23 -3.32 1.68
C ASN A 74 17.62 -1.83 1.86
N PRO A 75 18.34 -1.48 2.95
CA PRO A 75 18.67 -0.09 3.27
C PRO A 75 19.67 0.57 2.31
N THR A 76 20.25 -0.16 1.36
CA THR A 76 21.13 0.41 0.33
C THR A 76 20.38 1.10 -0.80
N GLY A 77 19.06 0.96 -0.87
CA GLY A 77 18.23 1.62 -1.89
C GLY A 77 17.88 3.07 -1.54
N LEU A 78 17.11 3.71 -2.42
CA LEU A 78 16.57 5.04 -2.18
C LEU A 78 15.48 4.97 -1.09
N PRO A 79 15.62 5.68 0.05
CA PRO A 79 14.64 5.63 1.13
C PRO A 79 13.32 6.28 0.71
N VAL A 80 12.22 5.57 0.96
CA VAL A 80 10.85 6.03 0.70
C VAL A 80 9.91 5.57 1.80
N TYR A 81 8.84 6.33 2.00
CA TYR A 81 7.87 6.08 3.06
C TYR A 81 6.53 5.61 2.50
N ALA A 82 6.00 4.55 3.11
CA ALA A 82 4.60 4.16 3.00
C ALA A 82 3.86 4.59 4.26
N VAL A 83 2.57 4.87 4.13
CA VAL A 83 1.72 5.24 5.27
C VAL A 83 0.53 4.28 5.38
N GLY A 84 0.18 3.92 6.60
CA GLY A 84 -0.99 3.12 6.92
C GLY A 84 -1.94 3.88 7.84
N PHE A 85 -3.23 3.78 7.55
CA PHE A 85 -4.31 4.38 8.31
C PHE A 85 -5.17 3.29 8.95
N GLY A 86 -5.54 3.50 10.21
CA GLY A 86 -6.26 2.52 11.03
C GLY A 86 -5.32 1.52 11.71
N ASN A 87 -5.87 0.35 12.05
CA ASN A 87 -5.12 -0.71 12.74
C ASN A 87 -4.27 -1.51 11.75
N CYS A 88 -3.11 -0.96 11.42
CA CYS A 88 -2.15 -1.54 10.50
C CYS A 88 -1.11 -2.43 11.17
N PRO A 89 -0.66 -3.51 10.49
CA PRO A 89 0.32 -4.44 11.02
C PRO A 89 1.66 -3.75 11.32
N THR A 90 2.49 -4.36 12.15
CA THR A 90 3.83 -3.81 12.45
C THR A 90 4.79 -3.91 11.27
N SER A 91 4.51 -4.80 10.31
CA SER A 91 5.33 -5.03 9.12
C SER A 91 4.47 -5.16 7.87
N ILE A 92 5.02 -4.69 6.75
CA ILE A 92 4.43 -4.77 5.40
C ILE A 92 5.30 -5.62 4.46
N ARG A 93 6.10 -6.54 5.01
CA ARG A 93 7.09 -7.32 4.23
C ARG A 93 6.47 -8.09 3.05
N GLU A 94 5.24 -8.58 3.20
CA GLU A 94 4.48 -9.28 2.15
C GLU A 94 4.09 -8.38 0.95
N LEU A 95 4.20 -7.06 1.13
CA LEU A 95 3.90 -6.04 0.13
C LEU A 95 5.16 -5.51 -0.56
N LEU A 96 6.34 -6.02 -0.19
CA LEU A 96 7.62 -5.70 -0.83
C LEU A 96 7.87 -6.60 -2.05
N ASN A 97 9.02 -6.42 -2.69
CA ASN A 97 9.44 -7.08 -3.94
C ASN A 97 8.46 -6.83 -5.11
N LYS A 98 7.85 -5.64 -5.13
CA LYS A 98 6.86 -5.22 -6.13
C LYS A 98 7.17 -3.82 -6.64
N THR A 99 6.70 -3.53 -7.84
CA THR A 99 6.67 -2.17 -8.39
C THR A 99 5.25 -1.64 -8.24
N TYR A 100 5.10 -0.55 -7.51
CA TYR A 100 3.83 0.16 -7.39
C TYR A 100 3.78 1.29 -8.41
N THR A 101 2.60 1.47 -8.99
CA THR A 101 2.21 2.58 -9.83
C THR A 101 1.05 3.30 -9.15
N LYS A 102 0.70 4.49 -9.63
CA LYS A 102 -0.43 5.26 -9.12
C LYS A 102 -1.73 4.44 -8.99
N ASN A 103 -1.95 3.47 -9.87
CA ASN A 103 -3.19 2.70 -9.94
C ASN A 103 -3.27 1.54 -8.94
N ASN A 104 -2.15 1.11 -8.34
CA ASN A 104 -2.13 -0.03 -7.41
C ASN A 104 -1.40 0.27 -6.09
N ALA A 105 -1.04 1.54 -5.86
CA ALA A 105 -0.35 1.98 -4.65
C ALA A 105 -1.23 1.97 -3.40
N THR A 106 -2.56 1.93 -3.53
CA THR A 106 -3.47 1.90 -2.39
C THR A 106 -3.94 0.46 -2.12
N ILE A 107 -3.75 0.00 -0.87
CA ILE A 107 -4.07 -1.37 -0.46
C ILE A 107 -4.99 -1.32 0.74
N HIS A 108 -6.05 -2.10 0.71
CA HIS A 108 -7.05 -2.17 1.77
C HIS A 108 -7.07 -3.58 2.37
N ALA A 109 -6.91 -3.68 3.69
CA ALA A 109 -6.87 -4.95 4.42
C ALA A 109 -7.57 -4.82 5.78
N THR A 110 -8.79 -5.34 5.91
CA THR A 110 -9.61 -5.45 7.13
C THR A 110 -9.72 -4.21 8.06
N ARG A 111 -8.67 -3.78 8.77
CA ARG A 111 -8.71 -2.54 9.57
C ARG A 111 -7.60 -1.56 9.22
N CYS A 112 -6.90 -1.82 8.12
CA CYS A 112 -5.78 -1.05 7.65
C CYS A 112 -6.00 -0.65 6.19
N SER A 113 -5.69 0.60 5.88
CA SER A 113 -5.54 1.05 4.50
C SER A 113 -4.16 1.66 4.33
N LEU A 114 -3.39 1.15 3.39
CA LEU A 114 -2.02 1.54 3.11
C LEU A 114 -1.98 2.38 1.84
N VAL A 115 -1.14 3.40 1.84
CA VAL A 115 -0.71 4.12 0.65
C VAL A 115 0.78 3.89 0.50
N MET A 116 1.12 3.09 -0.50
CA MET A 116 2.47 2.67 -0.84
C MET A 116 3.16 3.77 -1.64
N PRO A 117 4.48 3.93 -1.52
CA PRO A 117 5.22 4.73 -2.48
C PRO A 117 5.11 4.08 -3.86
N TRP A 118 5.13 4.88 -4.91
CA TRP A 118 4.94 4.42 -6.29
C TRP A 118 5.81 5.21 -7.25
N VAL A 119 5.98 4.64 -8.44
CA VAL A 119 6.83 5.21 -9.48
C VAL A 119 6.04 5.48 -10.76
N ASP A 120 6.35 6.62 -11.38
CA ASP A 120 5.91 6.99 -12.72
C ASP A 120 7.09 7.60 -13.49
N GLY A 121 7.68 6.79 -14.37
CA GLY A 121 8.91 7.15 -15.08
C GLY A 121 10.05 7.49 -14.13
N ALA A 122 10.48 8.76 -14.16
CA ALA A 122 11.57 9.30 -13.33
C ALA A 122 11.06 9.98 -12.03
N VAL A 123 9.78 9.84 -11.70
CA VAL A 123 9.18 10.41 -10.49
C VAL A 123 8.86 9.28 -9.52
N ILE A 124 9.39 9.38 -8.30
CA ILE A 124 9.06 8.49 -7.19
C ILE A 124 8.24 9.27 -6.19
N THR A 125 6.97 8.92 -6.04
CA THR A 125 6.07 9.51 -5.04
C THR A 125 6.08 8.66 -3.79
N ASN A 126 6.28 9.28 -2.63
CA ASN A 126 6.20 8.65 -1.31
C ASN A 126 5.31 9.46 -0.36
N TYR A 127 4.98 8.88 0.79
CA TYR A 127 4.03 9.47 1.74
C TYR A 127 4.63 9.50 3.14
N VAL A 128 4.76 10.70 3.69
CA VAL A 128 5.39 10.95 4.99
C VAL A 128 4.34 11.49 5.93
N ALA A 129 4.10 10.83 7.05
CA ALA A 129 3.17 11.33 8.06
C ALA A 129 3.92 12.05 9.19
N THR A 130 3.46 13.24 9.57
CA THR A 130 4.00 13.98 10.72
C THR A 130 3.32 13.62 12.04
N CYS A 131 2.23 12.85 11.97
CA CYS A 131 1.46 12.38 13.12
C CYS A 131 1.46 10.84 13.24
N SER A 132 1.17 10.34 14.44
CA SER A 132 0.90 8.91 14.69
C SER A 132 -0.59 8.60 14.88
N SER A 133 -1.43 9.64 14.92
CA SER A 133 -2.89 9.56 14.99
C SER A 133 -3.46 10.94 14.62
N GLY A 134 -4.63 10.97 13.99
CA GLY A 134 -5.27 12.24 13.60
C GLY A 134 -6.71 12.06 13.12
N SER A 135 -7.43 13.18 13.03
CA SER A 135 -8.80 13.26 12.49
C SER A 135 -8.95 14.30 11.37
N ASN A 136 -7.95 15.14 11.18
CA ASN A 136 -7.83 16.06 10.06
C ASN A 136 -6.50 15.77 9.38
N PHE A 137 -6.50 15.40 8.10
CA PHE A 137 -5.31 15.05 7.34
C PHE A 137 -5.15 16.01 6.18
N GLU A 138 -4.05 16.75 6.17
CA GLU A 138 -3.76 17.80 5.20
C GLU A 138 -2.45 17.44 4.46
N PRO A 139 -2.55 16.94 3.21
CA PRO A 139 -1.38 16.62 2.41
C PRO A 139 -0.76 17.89 1.81
N GLU A 140 0.56 18.00 1.91
CA GLU A 140 1.40 19.01 1.28
C GLU A 140 2.46 18.31 0.41
N ILE A 141 2.73 18.87 -0.77
CA ILE A 141 3.66 18.26 -1.73
C ILE A 141 5.00 18.96 -1.63
N ALA A 142 6.05 18.17 -1.42
CA ALA A 142 7.44 18.59 -1.53
C ALA A 142 8.14 17.79 -2.63
N GLU A 143 8.91 18.45 -3.48
CA GLU A 143 9.64 17.78 -4.56
C GLU A 143 11.12 18.12 -4.48
N LEU A 144 11.95 17.10 -4.68
CA LEU A 144 13.40 17.22 -4.75
C LEU A 144 13.90 16.46 -5.97
N THR A 145 14.52 17.17 -6.88
CA THR A 145 15.20 16.56 -8.02
C THR A 145 16.66 16.33 -7.68
N ALA A 146 17.10 15.08 -7.78
CA ALA A 146 18.46 14.66 -7.46
C ALA A 146 19.04 13.76 -8.55
N LEU A 147 20.36 13.66 -8.60
CA LEU A 147 21.04 12.66 -9.40
C LEU A 147 21.11 11.36 -8.61
N TYR A 148 20.56 10.28 -9.17
CA TYR A 148 20.62 8.94 -8.63
C TYR A 148 21.13 7.99 -9.72
N ASN A 149 22.26 7.31 -9.46
CA ASN A 149 22.91 6.43 -10.44
C ASN A 149 23.10 7.06 -11.83
N ASN A 150 23.59 8.31 -11.88
CA ASN A 150 23.81 9.11 -13.10
C ASN A 150 22.54 9.43 -13.92
N ALA A 151 21.35 9.20 -13.37
CA ALA A 151 20.07 9.64 -13.92
C ALA A 151 19.43 10.72 -13.05
N GLN A 152 18.73 11.66 -13.68
CA GLN A 152 17.94 12.65 -12.95
C GLN A 152 16.64 12.01 -12.47
N LEU A 153 16.40 12.09 -11.17
CA LEU A 153 15.24 11.49 -10.51
C LEU A 153 14.54 12.56 -9.67
N THR A 154 13.21 12.64 -9.80
CA THR A 154 12.39 13.50 -8.94
C THR A 154 11.80 12.67 -7.81
N ILE A 155 12.17 13.02 -6.58
CA ILE A 155 11.60 12.46 -5.37
C ILE A 155 10.48 13.39 -4.92
N ARG A 156 9.25 12.88 -4.92
CA ARG A 156 8.06 13.61 -4.55
C ARG A 156 7.53 13.06 -3.23
N ALA A 157 7.50 13.89 -2.20
CA ALA A 157 6.97 13.56 -0.89
C ALA A 157 5.62 14.22 -0.68
N VAL A 158 4.60 13.41 -0.41
CA VAL A 158 3.31 13.87 0.12
C VAL A 158 3.42 13.85 1.63
N VAL A 159 3.66 15.01 2.22
CA VAL A 159 3.76 15.22 3.67
C VAL A 159 2.35 15.38 4.22
N ILE A 160 1.93 14.49 5.10
CA ILE A 160 0.59 14.43 5.67
C ILE A 160 0.65 15.04 7.06
N ASN A 161 0.04 16.21 7.18
CA ASN A 161 -0.15 16.89 8.45
C ASN A 161 -1.46 16.49 9.10
N CYS A 162 -1.42 16.34 10.42
CA CYS A 162 -2.51 15.97 11.30
C CYS A 162 -2.19 16.53 12.70
#